data_AF-A0A7R9QB36-F1
#
_entry.id   AF-A0A7R9QB36-F1
#
_cell.length_a   1.000
_cell.length_b   1.000
_cell.length_c   1.000
_cell.angle_alpha   90.00
_cell.angle_beta   90.00
_cell.angle_gamma   90.00
#
_symmetry.space_group_name_H-M   'P 1'
#
loop_
_entity.id
_entity.type
_entity.pdbx_description
1 polymer ?
#
loop_
_entity_poly.entity_id
_entity_poly.type
_entity_poly.pdbx_seq_one_letter_code
_entity_poly.pdbx_strand_id
1 'polypeptide(L)'
;MLNEAAYLHRRIVMSFAEERHFLYYYLFGWGAPVLVMILYIIVHSLEDYDTRCWTGSMFYPELIYDILPVTCIVLNALLLFNVVRVLMTKLRSSPDHFRAGLRASLILLPVFGIQYTFYIADVDPFESCSTGVFVAKYIQIVIEALQGAIVTTIFCFLNGESC
;
A
#
# COMPACT_ATOMS: atom_id res chain seq x y z
N MET A 1 -1.66 -4.92 3.36
CA MET A 1 -1.51 -4.32 2.01
C MET A 1 -0.96 -5.33 0.99
N LEU A 2 0.35 -5.47 0.76
CA LEU A 2 0.86 -6.32 -0.35
C LEU A 2 0.50 -7.80 -0.26
N ASN A 3 0.59 -8.40 0.93
CA ASN A 3 0.20 -9.81 1.11
C ASN A 3 -1.30 -10.03 0.88
N GLU A 4 -2.16 -9.12 1.32
CA GLU A 4 -3.61 -9.19 1.09
C GLU A 4 -3.94 -8.97 -0.40
N ALA A 5 -3.25 -8.05 -1.07
CA ALA A 5 -3.38 -7.79 -2.49
C ALA A 5 -2.98 -9.03 -3.33
N ALA A 6 -1.83 -9.63 -3.02
CA ALA A 6 -1.36 -10.86 -3.66
C ALA A 6 -2.30 -12.04 -3.39
N TYR A 7 -2.82 -12.16 -2.17
CA TYR A 7 -3.79 -13.19 -1.80
C TYR A 7 -5.11 -13.05 -2.56
N LEU A 8 -5.66 -11.83 -2.64
CA LEU A 8 -6.89 -11.56 -3.37
C LEU A 8 -6.70 -11.79 -4.88
N HIS A 9 -5.59 -11.31 -5.45
CA HIS A 9 -5.25 -11.55 -6.85
C HIS A 9 -5.15 -13.05 -7.16
N ARG A 10 -4.48 -13.82 -6.29
CA ARG A 10 -4.38 -15.27 -6.43
C ARG A 10 -5.75 -15.94 -6.36
N ARG A 11 -6.64 -15.55 -5.42
CA ARG A 11 -8.01 -16.10 -5.35
C ARG A 11 -8.84 -15.80 -6.60
N ILE A 12 -8.72 -14.60 -7.17
CA ILE A 12 -9.50 -14.17 -8.34
C ILE A 12 -8.98 -14.83 -9.65
N VAL A 13 -7.66 -14.98 -9.79
CA VAL A 13 -7.02 -15.46 -11.03
C VAL A 13 -6.76 -16.97 -11.01
N MET A 14 -6.41 -17.53 -9.86
CA MET A 14 -6.00 -18.93 -9.67
C MET A 14 -6.86 -19.62 -8.60
N SER A 15 -8.10 -19.97 -8.97
CA SER A 15 -9.10 -20.63 -8.11
C SER A 15 -8.69 -21.99 -7.48
N PHE A 16 -7.47 -22.50 -7.70
CA PHE A 16 -7.07 -23.87 -7.36
C PHE A 16 -5.68 -24.04 -6.72
N ALA A 17 -5.05 -22.99 -6.19
CA ALA A 17 -3.70 -23.12 -5.65
C ALA A 17 -3.71 -23.33 -4.11
N GLU A 18 -3.58 -24.59 -3.71
CA GLU A 18 -3.37 -25.19 -2.36
C GLU A 18 -2.86 -24.27 -1.23
N GLU A 19 -3.46 -24.41 -0.04
CA GLU A 19 -3.26 -23.61 1.20
C GLU A 19 -1.83 -23.65 1.79
N ARG A 20 -0.94 -24.48 1.25
CA ARG A 20 0.40 -24.79 1.80
C ARG A 20 1.42 -23.64 1.79
N HIS A 21 1.12 -22.50 1.18
CA HIS A 21 2.08 -21.39 1.00
C HIS A 21 1.99 -20.27 2.05
N PHE A 22 1.12 -20.39 3.06
CA PHE A 22 0.86 -19.30 4.01
C PHE A 22 2.10 -18.87 4.83
N LEU A 23 2.96 -19.84 5.19
CA LEU A 23 4.19 -19.57 5.94
C LEU A 23 5.17 -18.69 5.13
N TYR A 24 5.31 -18.92 3.82
CA TYR A 24 6.17 -18.12 2.96
C TYR A 24 5.67 -16.68 2.84
N TYR A 25 4.35 -16.46 2.75
CA TYR A 25 3.77 -15.11 2.76
C TYR A 25 4.03 -14.40 4.09
N TYR A 26 3.93 -15.11 5.21
CA TYR A 26 4.21 -14.55 6.53
C TYR A 26 5.69 -14.18 6.70
N LEU A 27 6.60 -15.09 6.32
CA LEU A 27 8.05 -14.84 6.34
C LEU A 27 8.45 -13.69 5.43
N PHE A 28 7.86 -13.58 4.25
CA PHE A 28 8.15 -12.46 3.35
C PHE A 28 7.56 -11.14 3.87
N GLY A 29 6.34 -11.17 4.39
CA GLY A 29 5.64 -10.00 4.90
C GLY A 29 6.27 -9.39 6.15
N TRP A 30 6.81 -10.21 7.04
CA TRP A 30 7.47 -9.75 8.28
C TRP A 30 8.99 -9.71 8.17
N GLY A 31 9.59 -10.68 7.49
CA GLY A 31 11.05 -10.80 7.37
C GLY A 31 11.67 -9.70 6.52
N ALA A 32 11.05 -9.31 5.40
CA ALA A 32 11.61 -8.26 4.54
C ALA A 32 11.67 -6.88 5.25
N PRO A 33 10.60 -6.40 5.93
CA PRO A 33 10.68 -5.18 6.74
C PRO A 33 11.72 -5.24 7.85
N VAL A 34 11.79 -6.36 8.59
CA VAL A 34 12.76 -6.52 9.69
C VAL A 34 14.19 -6.47 9.16
N LEU A 35 14.47 -7.15 8.04
CA LEU A 35 15.79 -7.13 7.42
C LEU A 35 16.22 -5.72 7.02
N VAL A 36 15.34 -4.98 6.33
CA VAL A 36 15.62 -3.60 5.90
C VAL A 36 15.81 -2.67 7.10
N MET A 37 14.99 -2.81 8.14
CA MET A 37 15.13 -2.02 9.36
C MET A 37 16.46 -2.29 10.09
N ILE A 38 16.90 -3.55 10.16
CA ILE A 38 18.20 -3.88 10.76
C ILE A 38 19.33 -3.22 9.98
N LEU A 39 19.30 -3.31 8.64
CA LEU A 39 20.31 -2.66 7.79
C LEU A 39 20.30 -1.14 7.97
N TYR A 40 19.13 -0.51 8.01
CA TYR A 40 18.98 0.93 8.23
C TYR A 40 19.56 1.35 9.59
N ILE A 41 19.24 0.62 10.67
CA ILE A 41 19.76 0.91 12.01
C ILE A 41 21.30 0.81 12.05
N ILE A 42 21.89 -0.23 11.44
CA ILE A 42 23.34 -0.39 11.38
C ILE A 42 23.98 0.81 10.70
N VAL A 43 23.46 1.24 9.55
CA VAL A 43 23.99 2.38 8.80
C VAL A 43 23.81 3.70 9.55
N HIS A 44 22.65 3.92 10.20
CA HIS A 44 22.40 5.13 10.99
C HIS A 44 23.30 5.21 12.23
N SER A 45 23.67 4.06 12.80
CA SER A 45 24.54 3.98 13.99
C SER A 45 26.04 4.25 13.72
N LEU A 46 26.42 4.49 12.47
CA LEU A 46 27.79 4.88 12.13
C LEU A 46 28.05 6.31 12.61
N GLU A 47 29.27 6.60 13.07
CA GLU A 47 29.65 7.89 13.69
C GLU A 47 29.36 9.11 12.80
N ASP A 48 29.34 8.94 11.48
CA ASP A 48 29.04 9.99 10.51
C ASP A 48 27.56 10.44 10.51
N TYR A 49 26.64 9.59 11.02
CA TYR A 49 25.19 9.78 10.95
C TYR A 49 24.48 9.72 12.31
N ASP A 50 25.19 9.33 13.38
CA ASP A 50 24.60 9.20 14.71
C ASP A 50 24.28 10.56 15.33
N THR A 51 23.08 11.04 15.06
CA THR A 51 22.51 12.25 15.65
C THR A 51 21.67 11.89 16.87
N ARG A 52 21.53 12.83 17.83
CA ARG A 52 20.75 12.62 19.07
C ARG A 52 19.32 12.12 18.82
N CYS A 53 18.72 12.52 17.70
CA CYS A 53 17.43 12.01 17.22
C CYS A 53 17.59 11.58 15.76
N TRP A 54 17.25 10.34 15.43
CA TRP A 54 17.26 9.78 14.06
C TRP A 54 16.09 10.30 13.21
N THR A 55 15.87 11.62 13.26
CA THR A 55 14.87 12.37 12.47
C THR A 55 15.53 13.30 11.46
N GLY A 56 16.87 13.39 11.47
CA GLY A 56 17.64 14.16 10.50
C GLY A 56 17.87 13.37 9.22
N SER A 57 17.93 14.08 8.08
CA SER A 57 18.14 13.44 6.78
C SER A 57 19.57 12.92 6.63
N MET A 58 19.73 11.66 6.25
CA MET A 58 21.03 11.09 5.82
C MET A 58 21.29 11.27 4.31
N PHE A 59 20.35 11.84 3.55
CA PHE A 59 20.42 12.03 2.09
C PHE A 59 20.40 10.70 1.31
N TYR A 60 21.55 10.11 0.99
CA TYR A 60 21.62 8.87 0.18
C TYR A 60 21.29 7.56 0.93
N PRO A 61 21.74 7.33 2.18
CA PRO A 61 21.46 6.10 2.92
C PRO A 61 19.99 5.92 3.28
N GLU A 62 19.18 6.99 3.24
CA GLU A 62 17.73 6.94 3.50
C GLU A 62 16.99 6.09 2.48
N LEU A 63 17.53 6.00 1.26
CA LEU A 63 16.99 5.17 0.19
C LEU A 63 16.89 3.69 0.59
N ILE A 64 17.73 3.21 1.52
CA ILE A 64 17.67 1.84 2.03
C ILE A 64 16.31 1.57 2.68
N TYR A 65 15.79 2.54 3.42
CA TYR A 65 14.49 2.44 4.08
C TYR A 65 13.35 2.61 3.07
N ASP A 66 13.46 3.54 2.13
CA ASP A 66 12.36 3.87 1.20
C ASP A 66 12.18 2.84 0.07
N ILE A 67 13.25 2.19 -0.40
CA ILE A 67 13.20 1.35 -1.61
C ILE A 67 12.19 0.19 -1.48
N LEU A 68 12.08 -0.40 -0.28
CA LEU A 68 11.20 -1.55 -0.04
C LEU A 68 9.71 -1.12 -0.02
N PRO A 69 9.28 -0.12 0.76
CA PRO A 69 7.94 0.48 0.67
C PRO A 69 7.56 0.92 -0.74
N VAL A 70 8.44 1.65 -1.43
CA VAL A 70 8.19 2.15 -2.80
C VAL A 70 7.95 0.99 -3.76
N THR A 71 8.79 -0.04 -3.72
CA THR A 71 8.62 -1.24 -4.55
C THR A 71 7.29 -1.94 -4.25
N CYS A 72 6.92 -2.06 -2.97
CA CYS A 72 5.66 -2.68 -2.56
C CYS A 72 4.44 -1.89 -3.07
N ILE A 73 4.48 -0.55 -3.05
CA ILE A 73 3.41 0.32 -3.56
C ILE A 73 3.23 0.13 -5.07
N VAL A 74 4.34 0.13 -5.84
CA VAL A 74 4.30 -0.08 -7.30
C VAL A 74 3.70 -1.45 -7.64
N LEU A 75 4.15 -2.51 -6.97
CA LEU A 75 3.60 -3.85 -7.18
C LEU A 75 2.10 -3.92 -6.82
N ASN A 76 1.69 -3.28 -5.74
CA ASN A 76 0.27 -3.17 -5.35
C ASN A 76 -0.57 -2.47 -6.43
N ALA A 77 -0.08 -1.37 -7.00
CA ALA A 77 -0.77 -0.65 -8.06
C ALA A 77 -0.94 -1.50 -9.33
N LEU A 78 0.10 -2.25 -9.72
CA LEU A 78 0.03 -3.18 -10.85
C LEU A 78 -0.98 -4.32 -10.62
N LEU A 79 -0.98 -4.91 -9.42
CA LEU A 79 -1.94 -5.95 -9.04
C LEU A 79 -3.37 -5.40 -9.07
N LEU A 80 -3.59 -4.20 -8.54
CA LEU A 80 -4.90 -3.56 -8.57
C LEU A 80 -5.39 -3.33 -10.01
N PHE A 81 -4.52 -2.79 -10.87
CA PHE A 81 -4.85 -2.57 -12.27
C PHE A 81 -5.29 -3.88 -12.96
N ASN A 82 -4.58 -4.98 -12.69
CA ASN A 82 -4.93 -6.29 -13.23
C ASN A 82 -6.30 -6.79 -12.72
N VAL A 83 -6.57 -6.67 -11.41
CA VAL A 83 -7.86 -7.07 -10.82
C VAL A 83 -9.01 -6.25 -11.40
N VAL A 84 -8.87 -4.92 -11.47
CA VAL A 84 -9.89 -4.03 -12.04
C VAL A 84 -10.14 -4.39 -13.51
N ARG A 85 -9.09 -4.61 -14.31
CA ARG A 85 -9.24 -5.03 -15.72
C ARG A 85 -10.05 -6.32 -15.86
N VAL A 86 -9.70 -7.35 -15.08
CA VAL A 86 -10.40 -8.65 -15.11
C VAL A 86 -11.86 -8.49 -14.68
N LEU A 87 -12.11 -7.72 -13.61
CA LEU A 87 -13.45 -7.46 -13.09
C LEU A 87 -14.31 -6.71 -14.12
N MET A 88 -13.78 -5.65 -14.73
CA MET A 88 -14.47 -4.90 -15.79
C MET A 88 -14.79 -5.75 -17.00
N THR A 89 -13.89 -6.68 -17.36
CA THR A 89 -14.12 -7.60 -18.47
C THR A 89 -15.23 -8.60 -18.16
N LYS A 90 -15.32 -9.09 -16.92
CA LYS A 90 -16.37 -10.03 -16.48
C LYS A 90 -17.73 -9.36 -16.27
N LEU A 91 -17.79 -8.10 -15.85
CA LEU A 91 -19.06 -7.41 -15.54
C LEU A 91 -19.66 -6.65 -16.73
N ARG A 92 -19.05 -6.70 -17.92
CA ARG A 92 -19.56 -6.04 -19.13
C ARG A 92 -20.89 -6.61 -19.65
N SER A 93 -21.36 -7.74 -19.10
CA SER A 93 -22.61 -8.39 -19.52
C SER A 93 -23.88 -7.75 -18.93
N SER A 94 -23.80 -6.82 -17.96
CA SER A 94 -24.97 -6.09 -17.46
C SER A 94 -24.60 -4.70 -16.89
N PRO A 95 -25.26 -3.61 -17.35
CA PRO A 95 -24.90 -2.23 -16.98
C PRO A 95 -25.08 -1.92 -15.48
N ASP A 96 -26.05 -2.53 -14.81
CA ASP A 96 -26.27 -2.36 -13.35
C ASP A 96 -25.18 -3.06 -12.53
N HIS A 97 -24.75 -4.25 -12.96
CA HIS A 97 -23.62 -4.96 -12.35
C HIS A 97 -22.31 -4.21 -12.60
N PHE A 98 -22.11 -3.64 -13.79
CA PHE A 98 -20.94 -2.83 -14.12
C PHE A 98 -20.76 -1.63 -13.16
N ARG A 99 -21.84 -0.88 -12.88
CA ARG A 99 -21.81 0.23 -11.92
C ARG A 99 -21.50 -0.23 -10.50
N ALA A 100 -22.07 -1.35 -10.07
CA ALA A 100 -21.81 -1.92 -8.76
C ALA A 100 -20.35 -2.40 -8.62
N GLY A 101 -19.80 -3.07 -9.62
CA GLY A 101 -18.40 -3.52 -9.63
C GLY A 101 -17.39 -2.38 -9.71
N LEU A 102 -17.71 -1.30 -10.45
CA LEU A 102 -16.90 -0.07 -10.45
C LEU A 102 -16.89 0.58 -9.07
N ARG A 103 -18.05 0.69 -8.42
CA ARG A 103 -18.15 1.26 -7.07
C ARG A 103 -17.38 0.44 -6.05
N ALA A 104 -17.47 -0.88 -6.10
CA ALA A 104 -16.67 -1.77 -5.26
C ALA A 104 -15.16 -1.60 -5.51
N SER A 105 -14.74 -1.49 -6.78
CA SER A 105 -13.34 -1.25 -7.15
C SER A 105 -12.81 0.10 -6.66
N LEU A 106 -13.64 1.15 -6.72
CA LEU A 106 -13.31 2.48 -6.19
C LEU A 106 -13.18 2.48 -4.66
N ILE A 107 -13.93 1.63 -3.97
CA ILE A 107 -13.83 1.42 -2.52
C ILE A 107 -12.57 0.63 -2.17
N LEU A 108 -12.13 -0.28 -3.06
CA LEU A 108 -10.90 -1.05 -2.91
C LEU A 108 -9.65 -0.18 -3.15
N LEU A 109 -9.70 0.85 -3.99
CA LEU A 109 -8.58 1.77 -4.28
C LEU A 109 -7.84 2.32 -3.04
N PRO A 110 -8.51 2.90 -2.03
CA PRO A 110 -7.85 3.33 -0.79
C PRO A 110 -7.27 2.16 0.03
N VAL A 111 -7.79 0.94 -0.13
CA VAL A 111 -7.29 -0.27 0.53
C VAL A 111 -5.99 -0.78 -0.11
N PHE A 112 -5.74 -0.52 -1.40
CA PHE A 112 -4.49 -0.94 -2.06
C PHE A 112 -3.33 0.05 -1.89
N GLY A 113 -3.56 1.17 -1.21
CA GLY A 113 -2.48 2.10 -0.85
C GLY A 113 -1.98 2.95 -2.02
N ILE A 114 -2.78 3.18 -3.06
CA ILE A 114 -2.39 4.04 -4.19
C ILE A 114 -2.09 5.47 -3.72
N GLN A 115 -2.75 5.95 -2.67
CA GLN A 115 -2.46 7.24 -2.03
C GLN A 115 -0.99 7.37 -1.61
N TYR A 116 -0.30 6.27 -1.29
CA TYR A 116 1.11 6.28 -0.95
C TYR A 116 2.04 6.47 -2.16
N THR A 117 1.54 6.34 -3.39
CA THR A 117 2.32 6.67 -4.61
C THR A 117 2.76 8.15 -4.60
N PHE A 118 1.97 9.02 -3.95
CA PHE A 118 2.32 10.43 -3.81
C PHE A 118 3.50 10.69 -2.86
N TYR A 119 3.89 9.74 -1.99
CA TYR A 119 5.14 9.82 -1.23
C TYR A 119 6.39 9.63 -2.12
N ILE A 120 6.28 8.90 -3.23
CA ILE A 120 7.42 8.62 -4.12
C ILE A 120 7.85 9.89 -4.86
N ALA A 121 6.88 10.75 -5.17
CA ALA A 121 7.13 12.07 -5.72
C ALA A 121 7.29 13.07 -4.58
N ASP A 122 8.21 12.79 -3.64
CA ASP A 122 8.55 13.69 -2.53
C ASP A 122 9.00 15.03 -3.11
N VAL A 123 8.02 15.92 -3.30
CA VAL A 123 8.23 17.33 -3.56
C VAL A 123 8.30 17.92 -2.18
N ASP A 124 9.50 18.28 -1.74
CA ASP A 124 9.71 18.95 -0.48
C ASP A 124 8.73 20.13 -0.36
N PRO A 125 7.76 20.06 0.57
CA PRO A 125 6.73 21.10 0.70
C PRO A 125 7.33 22.44 1.15
N PHE A 126 8.57 22.42 1.65
CA PHE A 126 9.32 23.60 2.07
C PHE A 126 10.23 24.15 0.96
N GLU A 127 10.56 23.36 -0.06
CA GLU A 127 11.38 23.79 -1.19
C GLU A 127 10.49 24.34 -2.32
N SER A 128 9.34 23.70 -2.56
CA SER A 128 8.27 24.26 -3.38
C SER A 128 7.31 25.04 -2.49
N CYS A 129 7.46 26.37 -2.42
CA CYS A 129 6.54 27.31 -1.76
C CYS A 129 5.16 27.36 -2.47
N SER A 130 4.54 26.19 -2.60
CA SER A 130 3.30 25.93 -3.31
C SER A 130 2.30 25.41 -2.29
N THR A 131 1.36 26.28 -1.92
CA THR A 131 0.24 25.98 -1.02
C THR A 131 -0.48 24.68 -1.41
N GLY A 132 -0.48 24.32 -2.70
CA GLY A 132 -1.06 23.07 -3.19
C GLY A 132 -0.39 21.81 -2.66
N VAL A 133 0.95 21.78 -2.55
CA VAL A 133 1.70 20.62 -2.05
C VAL A 133 1.43 20.41 -0.56
N PHE A 134 1.40 21.51 0.21
CA PHE A 134 1.07 21.49 1.63
C PHE A 134 -0.35 20.94 1.88
N VAL A 135 -1.35 21.44 1.15
CA VAL A 135 -2.74 20.97 1.27
C VAL A 135 -2.87 19.50 0.88
N ALA A 136 -2.20 19.07 -0.20
CA ALA A 136 -2.19 17.66 -0.62
C ALA A 136 -1.62 16.74 0.46
N LYS A 137 -0.53 17.14 1.12
CA LYS A 137 0.08 16.36 2.22
C LYS A 137 -0.88 16.20 3.40
N TYR A 138 -1.58 17.25 3.80
CA TYR A 138 -2.58 17.18 4.89
C TYR A 138 -3.75 16.26 4.53
N ILE A 139 -4.28 16.39 3.31
CA ILE A 139 -5.36 15.50 2.83
C ILE A 139 -4.89 14.04 2.87
N GLN A 140 -3.67 13.77 2.42
CA GLN A 140 -3.10 12.45 2.43
C GLN A 140 -3.01 11.87 3.85
N ILE A 141 -2.48 12.62 4.82
CA ILE A 141 -2.39 12.20 6.23
C ILE A 141 -3.78 11.83 6.78
N VAL A 142 -4.80 12.63 6.48
CA VAL A 142 -6.17 12.35 6.91
C VAL A 142 -6.72 11.07 6.26
N ILE A 143 -6.49 10.87 4.97
CA ILE A 143 -6.93 9.65 4.26
C ILE A 143 -6.24 8.41 4.86
N GLU A 144 -4.94 8.48 5.12
CA GLU A 144 -4.16 7.39 5.73
C GLU A 144 -4.67 7.06 7.13
N ALA A 145 -4.96 8.07 7.96
CA ALA A 145 -5.52 7.86 9.30
C ALA A 145 -6.91 7.19 9.26
N LEU A 146 -7.73 7.50 8.25
CA LEU A 146 -9.06 6.93 8.10
C LEU A 146 -9.07 5.55 7.41
N GLN A 147 -7.99 5.18 6.72
CA GLN A 147 -7.94 3.95 5.92
C GLN A 147 -8.27 2.70 6.75
N GLY A 148 -7.69 2.56 7.94
CA GLY A 148 -7.96 1.42 8.82
C GLY A 148 -9.42 1.34 9.28
N ALA A 149 -10.04 2.48 9.58
CA ALA A 149 -11.45 2.56 9.97
C ALA A 149 -12.39 2.19 8.81
N ILE A 150 -12.09 2.68 7.60
CA ILE A 150 -12.86 2.37 6.38
C ILE A 150 -12.80 0.87 6.08
N VAL A 151 -11.60 0.27 6.08
CA VAL A 151 -11.39 -1.16 5.83
C VAL A 151 -12.19 -2.01 6.82
N THR A 152 -12.08 -1.71 8.12
CA THR A 152 -12.79 -2.46 9.16
C THR A 152 -14.31 -2.34 9.00
N THR A 153 -14.82 -1.14 8.68
CA THR A 153 -16.25 -0.91 8.45
C THR A 153 -16.78 -1.77 7.30
N ILE A 154 -16.07 -1.81 6.19
CA ILE A 154 -16.51 -2.55 5.00
C ILE A 154 -16.41 -4.06 5.19
N PHE A 155 -15.25 -4.55 5.63
CA PHE A 155 -14.98 -5.99 5.67
C PHE A 155 -15.51 -6.69 6.92
N CYS A 156 -15.61 -5.98 8.06
CA CYS A 156 -16.09 -6.59 9.30
C CYS A 156 -17.56 -6.27 9.59
N PHE A 157 -17.99 -5.01 9.47
CA PHE A 157 -19.34 -4.59 9.89
C PHE A 157 -20.40 -4.67 8.78
N LEU A 158 -20.04 -4.35 7.54
CA LEU A 158 -20.97 -4.32 6.40
C LEU A 158 -20.98 -5.62 5.59
N ASN A 159 -20.12 -6.57 5.94
CA ASN A 159 -20.01 -7.84 5.23
C ASN A 159 -21.07 -8.81 5.79
N GLY A 160 -22.05 -9.15 4.96
CA GLY A 160 -23.21 -9.96 5.36
C GLY A 160 -22.91 -11.43 5.68
N GLU A 161 -21.65 -11.86 5.53
CA GLU A 161 -21.19 -13.21 5.94
C GLU A 161 -20.87 -13.30 7.44
N SER A 162 -20.80 -12.16 8.14
CA SER A 162 -20.48 -12.07 9.57
C SER A 162 -21.70 -12.14 10.51
N CYS A 163 -22.90 -12.35 9.97
CA CYS A 163 -24.16 -12.51 10.72
C CYS A 163 -24.77 -13.89 10.48
#